data_AF-A0A2N2A856-F1
#
_entry.id   AF-A0A2N2A856-F1
#
_cell.length_a   1.000
_cell.length_b   1.000
_cell.length_c   1.000
_cell.angle_alpha   90.00
_cell.angle_beta   90.00
_cell.angle_gamma   90.00
#
_symmetry.space_group_name_H-M   'P 1'
#
loop_
_entity.id
_entity.type
_entity.pdbx_description
1 polymer ?
#
loop_
_entity_poly.entity_id
_entity_poly.type
_entity_poly.pdbx_seq_one_letter_code
_entity_poly.pdbx_strand_id
1 'polypeptide(L)'
;MPLFGFWYWVQSVGGIAGITQTPATVGYTRIFAFDGIGNFYEFRNNVLLNRARYRVVTKPTIFGTTSQVLEVTGYPDMIVSFPNFRTMVLTENVFDGFTLTFIRIF
;
A
#
# COMPACT_ATOMS: atom_id res chain seq x y z
N MET A 1 -13.06 -9.82 1.64
CA MET A 1 -11.64 -9.83 1.21
C MET A 1 -10.84 -9.03 2.24
N PRO A 2 -9.65 -9.50 2.69
CA PRO A 2 -8.94 -8.85 3.81
C PRO A 2 -8.61 -7.37 3.56
N LEU A 3 -8.45 -6.96 2.30
CA LEU A 3 -8.11 -5.59 1.88
C LEU A 3 -9.16 -4.51 2.23
N PHE A 4 -10.45 -4.84 2.24
CA PHE A 4 -11.51 -3.86 2.52
C PHE A 4 -11.34 -3.25 3.91
N GLY A 5 -11.36 -1.93 4.01
CA GLY A 5 -11.24 -1.19 5.27
C GLY A 5 -10.26 -0.03 5.20
N PHE A 6 -9.90 0.47 6.39
CA PHE A 6 -9.01 1.61 6.56
C PHE A 6 -7.67 1.15 7.11
N TRP A 7 -6.59 1.59 6.47
CA TRP A 7 -5.23 1.15 6.71
C TRP A 7 -4.36 2.36 7.03
N TYR A 8 -3.87 2.44 8.26
CA TYR A 8 -2.95 3.47 8.71
C TYR A 8 -1.52 3.08 8.38
N TRP A 9 -0.81 3.95 7.67
CA TRP A 9 0.58 3.74 7.30
C TRP A 9 1.50 3.86 8.51
N VAL A 10 2.30 2.83 8.76
CA VAL A 10 3.25 2.76 9.88
C VAL A 10 4.65 3.14 9.42
N GLN A 11 5.09 2.56 8.31
CA GLN A 11 6.44 2.79 7.79
C GLN A 11 6.56 2.41 6.32
N SER A 12 7.57 2.97 5.66
CA SER A 12 8.08 2.52 4.37
C SER A 12 9.58 2.29 4.47
N VAL A 13 10.08 1.20 3.90
CA VAL A 13 11.50 0.88 3.83
C VAL A 13 11.87 0.56 2.38
N GLY A 14 12.91 1.19 1.85
CA GLY A 14 13.38 0.92 0.49
C GLY A 14 14.01 2.13 -0.19
N GLY A 15 13.91 2.18 -1.51
CA GLY A 15 14.67 3.12 -2.33
C GLY A 15 16.14 2.73 -2.46
N ILE A 16 16.84 3.37 -3.40
CA ILE A 16 18.28 3.14 -3.69
C ILE A 16 19.16 3.26 -2.43
N ALA A 17 18.79 4.15 -1.50
CA ALA A 17 19.53 4.38 -0.26
C ALA A 17 19.02 3.57 0.95
N GLY A 18 18.01 2.70 0.77
CA GLY A 18 17.46 1.87 1.85
C GLY A 18 16.86 2.69 3.00
N ILE A 19 16.22 3.82 2.68
CA ILE A 19 15.72 4.76 3.69
C ILE A 19 14.49 4.18 4.40
N THR A 20 14.39 4.47 5.69
CA THR A 20 13.18 4.21 6.48
C THR A 20 12.41 5.50 6.70
N GLN A 21 11.15 5.50 6.29
CA GLN A 21 10.21 6.60 6.47
C GLN A 21 9.11 6.16 7.42
N THR A 22 8.78 7.00 8.41
CA THR A 22 7.68 6.80 9.36
C THR A 22 6.94 8.13 9.50
N PRO A 23 5.70 8.15 10.02
CA PRO A 23 5.01 9.40 10.30
C PRO A 23 5.84 10.41 11.12
N ALA A 24 6.63 9.91 12.08
CA ALA A 24 7.50 10.75 12.90
C ALA A 24 8.66 11.37 12.11
N THR A 25 9.24 10.65 11.14
CA THR A 25 10.38 11.16 10.35
C THR A 25 9.96 12.06 9.19
N VAL A 26 8.76 11.87 8.64
CA VAL A 26 8.26 12.66 7.49
C VAL A 26 7.27 13.77 7.86
N GLY A 27 6.79 13.80 9.11
CA GLY A 27 5.91 14.86 9.62
C GLY A 27 4.46 14.80 9.12
N TYR A 28 4.02 13.67 8.58
CA TYR A 28 2.63 13.48 8.16
C TYR A 28 2.13 12.05 8.41
N THR A 29 0.82 11.91 8.59
CA THR A 29 0.14 10.62 8.60
C THR A 29 -0.41 10.29 7.22
N ARG A 30 -0.55 8.99 6.93
CA ARG A 30 -1.13 8.51 5.67
C ARG A 30 -2.13 7.39 5.97
N ILE A 31 -3.29 7.42 5.32
CA ILE A 31 -4.31 6.38 5.40
C ILE A 31 -4.70 5.96 3.99
N PHE A 32 -4.75 4.65 3.76
CA PHE A 32 -5.36 4.06 2.57
C PHE A 32 -6.70 3.47 2.95
N ALA A 33 -7.75 3.78 2.19
CA ALA A 33 -9.06 3.18 2.35
C ALA A 33 -9.50 2.50 1.04
N PHE A 34 -10.03 1.30 1.17
CA PHE A 34 -10.56 0.51 0.05
C PHE A 34 -12.02 0.23 0.32
N ASP A 35 -12.92 0.72 -0.54
CA ASP A 35 -14.31 0.32 -0.50
C ASP A 35 -14.51 -1.01 -1.24
N GLY A 36 -15.44 -1.84 -0.79
CA GLY A 36 -15.62 -3.21 -1.31
C GLY A 36 -16.08 -3.29 -2.77
N ILE A 37 -16.23 -2.15 -3.45
CA ILE A 37 -16.73 -2.00 -4.82
C ILE A 37 -15.66 -1.43 -5.77
N GLY A 38 -14.39 -1.35 -5.33
CA GLY A 38 -13.24 -1.06 -6.18
C GLY A 38 -12.79 0.41 -6.19
N ASN A 39 -13.20 1.24 -5.23
CA ASN A 39 -12.64 2.58 -5.03
C ASN A 39 -11.58 2.60 -3.93
N PHE A 40 -10.50 3.32 -4.23
CA PHE A 40 -9.39 3.60 -3.36
C PHE A 40 -9.38 5.08 -2.97
N TYR A 41 -8.99 5.36 -1.73
CA TYR A 41 -8.84 6.70 -1.20
C TYR A 41 -7.51 6.80 -0.44
N GLU A 42 -6.69 7.80 -0.76
CA GLU A 42 -5.53 8.18 0.05
C GLU A 42 -5.86 9.44 0.83
N PHE A 43 -5.59 9.41 2.13
CA PHE A 43 -5.63 10.58 3.00
C PHE A 43 -4.23 10.88 3.52
N ARG A 44 -3.87 12.17 3.57
CA ARG A 44 -2.69 12.67 4.28
C ARG A 44 -3.13 13.66 5.33
N ASN A 45 -2.73 13.46 6.59
CA ASN A 45 -3.18 14.30 7.71
C ASN A 45 -4.72 14.46 7.75
N ASN A 46 -5.45 13.36 7.52
CA ASN A 46 -6.91 13.29 7.41
C ASN A 46 -7.56 14.10 6.27
N VAL A 47 -6.76 14.69 5.37
CA VAL A 47 -7.23 15.35 4.16
C VAL A 47 -7.19 14.37 3.01
N LEU A 48 -8.29 14.24 2.27
CA LEU A 48 -8.35 13.41 1.07
C LEU A 48 -7.38 13.97 0.01
N LEU A 49 -6.37 13.18 -0.32
CA LEU A 49 -5.33 13.54 -1.30
C LEU A 49 -5.64 12.95 -2.68
N ASN A 50 -6.16 11.73 -2.72
CA ASN A 50 -6.44 11.02 -3.96
C ASN A 50 -7.67 10.12 -3.84
N ARG A 51 -8.38 9.96 -4.97
CA ARG A 51 -9.44 8.99 -5.16
C ARG A 51 -9.23 8.30 -6.51
N ALA A 52 -9.11 6.97 -6.48
CA ALA A 52 -8.83 6.17 -7.68
C ALA A 52 -9.65 4.88 -7.70
N ARG A 53 -9.58 4.15 -8.80
CA ARG A 53 -10.07 2.76 -8.87
C ARG A 53 -8.93 1.82 -8.52
N TYR A 54 -9.28 0.69 -7.90
CA TYR A 54 -8.34 -0.39 -7.65
C TYR A 54 -8.89 -1.74 -8.11
N ARG A 55 -7.98 -2.67 -8.35
CA ARG A 55 -8.27 -4.10 -8.44
C ARG A 55 -7.11 -4.90 -7.89
N VAL A 56 -7.39 -6.13 -7.49
CA VAL A 56 -6.36 -7.10 -7.13
C VAL A 56 -6.37 -8.21 -8.17
N VAL A 57 -5.21 -8.47 -8.75
CA VAL A 57 -5.00 -9.48 -9.79
C VAL A 57 -3.84 -10.38 -9.41
N THR A 58 -3.86 -11.62 -9.88
CA THR A 58 -2.71 -12.51 -9.74
C THR A 58 -1.91 -12.46 -11.03
N LYS A 59 -0.65 -12.02 -10.97
CA LYS A 59 0.22 -11.91 -12.17
C LYS A 59 1.70 -12.09 -11.83
N PRO A 60 2.56 -12.37 -12.84
CA PRO A 60 4.01 -12.36 -12.67
C PRO A 60 4.51 -10.99 -12.20
N THR A 61 5.49 -11.01 -11.31
CA THR A 61 6.17 -9.84 -10.74
C THR A 61 7.56 -9.70 -11.33
N ILE A 62 8.18 -8.54 -11.16
CA ILE A 62 9.56 -8.31 -11.61
C ILE A 62 10.58 -9.21 -10.88
N PHE A 63 10.18 -9.80 -9.75
CA PHE A 63 10.98 -10.72 -8.94
C PHE A 63 10.86 -12.17 -9.41
N GLY A 64 10.27 -12.43 -10.59
CA GLY A 64 10.15 -13.77 -11.16
C GLY A 64 9.12 -14.67 -10.47
N THR A 65 8.31 -14.12 -9.55
CA THR A 65 7.25 -14.86 -8.84
C THR A 65 5.87 -14.42 -9.31
N THR A 66 4.89 -15.31 -9.26
CA THR A 66 3.47 -14.96 -9.47
C THR A 66 2.85 -14.63 -8.12
N SER A 67 2.32 -13.42 -7.97
CA SER A 67 1.80 -12.90 -6.70
C SER A 67 0.49 -12.16 -6.88
N GLN A 68 -0.23 -11.92 -5.77
CA GLN A 68 -1.33 -10.96 -5.75
C GLN A 68 -0.77 -9.55 -5.86
N VAL A 69 -1.23 -8.80 -6.85
CA VAL A 69 -0.85 -7.43 -7.14
C VAL A 69 -2.07 -6.54 -7.02
N LEU A 70 -1.95 -5.54 -6.17
CA LEU A 70 -2.84 -4.39 -6.08
C LEU A 70 -2.45 -3.40 -7.18
N GLU A 71 -3.38 -3.18 -8.11
CA GLU A 71 -3.28 -2.14 -9.12
C GLU A 71 -4.20 -0.98 -8.71
N VAL A 72 -3.62 0.20 -8.50
CA VAL A 72 -4.36 1.44 -8.24
C VAL A 72 -4.02 2.42 -9.34
N THR A 73 -5.03 3.02 -9.97
CA THR A 73 -4.79 4.00 -11.04
C THR A 73 -3.92 5.16 -10.51
N GLY A 74 -2.79 5.41 -11.18
CA GLY A 74 -1.85 6.46 -10.80
C GLY A 74 -0.76 6.05 -9.78
N TYR A 75 -0.71 4.78 -9.37
CA TYR A 75 0.37 4.21 -8.56
C TYR A 75 1.13 3.14 -9.34
N PRO A 76 2.39 2.86 -8.97
CA PRO A 76 3.03 1.62 -9.38
C PRO A 76 2.24 0.41 -8.91
N ASP A 77 2.37 -0.70 -9.63
CA ASP A 77 1.89 -1.99 -9.19
C ASP A 77 2.50 -2.35 -7.83
N MET A 78 1.66 -2.80 -6.90
CA MET A 78 2.09 -3.17 -5.55
C MET A 78 1.75 -4.62 -5.28
N ILE A 79 2.74 -5.44 -4.97
CA ILE A 79 2.51 -6.78 -4.42
C ILE A 79 1.85 -6.60 -3.05
N VAL A 80 0.70 -7.24 -2.86
CA VAL A 80 -0.08 -7.13 -1.62
C VAL A 80 -0.01 -8.44 -0.84
N SER A 81 0.28 -8.32 0.47
CA SER A 81 0.22 -9.45 1.39
C SER A 81 -0.38 -9.04 2.74
N PHE A 82 -0.95 -10.04 3.43
CA PHE A 82 -1.56 -9.87 4.75
C PHE A 82 -0.94 -10.88 5.72
N PRO A 83 0.18 -10.55 6.38
CA PRO A 83 0.81 -11.44 7.37
C PRO A 83 -0.15 -11.86 8.50
N ASN A 84 -1.14 -11.01 8.80
CA ASN A 84 -2.25 -11.29 9.69
C ASN A 84 -3.45 -10.37 9.36
N PHE A 85 -4.56 -10.49 10.08
CA PHE A 85 -5.80 -9.74 9.81
C PHE A 85 -5.71 -8.22 10.07
N ARG A 86 -4.69 -7.76 10.80
CA ARG A 86 -4.46 -6.35 11.14
C ARG A 86 -3.33 -5.71 10.34
N THR A 87 -2.54 -6.48 9.60
CA THR A 87 -1.35 -5.96 8.93
C THR A 87 -1.46 -6.18 7.42
N MET A 88 -1.26 -5.09 6.67
CA MET A 88 -1.12 -5.13 5.22
C MET A 88 0.29 -4.67 4.88
N VAL A 89 0.96 -5.42 4.01
CA VAL A 89 2.25 -5.06 3.44
C VAL A 89 2.09 -4.89 1.94
N LEU A 90 2.51 -3.73 1.44
CA LEU A 90 2.55 -3.41 0.02
C LEU A 90 4.01 -3.27 -0.40
N THR A 91 4.46 -4.08 -1.33
CA THR A 91 5.81 -3.97 -1.91
C THR A 91 5.69 -3.49 -3.34
N GLU A 92 6.27 -2.34 -3.65
CA GLU A 92 6.30 -1.83 -5.02
C GLU A 92 6.99 -2.85 -5.94
N ASN A 93 6.34 -3.19 -7.05
CA ASN A 93 6.81 -4.17 -8.01
C ASN A 93 7.87 -3.55 -8.96
N VAL A 94 8.94 -3.01 -8.37
CA VAL A 94 10.07 -2.32 -9.04
C VAL A 94 11.37 -2.59 -8.26
N PHE A 95 12.54 -2.55 -8.92
CA PHE A 95 13.81 -3.03 -8.32
C PHE A 95 14.25 -2.25 -7.08
N ASP A 96 14.16 -0.92 -7.12
CA ASP A 96 14.54 -0.03 -6.01
C ASP A 96 13.31 0.60 -5.34
N GLY A 97 12.24 -0.17 -5.25
CA GLY A 97 10.97 0.28 -4.69
C GLY A 97 10.97 0.37 -3.17
N PHE A 98 9.81 0.72 -2.64
CA PHE A 98 9.51 0.69 -1.22
C PHE A 98 8.63 -0.50 -0.85
N THR A 99 8.87 -1.02 0.35
CA THR A 99 7.91 -1.85 1.08
C THR A 99 7.24 -1.00 2.14
N LEU A 100 5.92 -0.86 2.03
CA LEU A 100 5.07 -0.09 2.92
C LEU A 100 4.32 -1.04 3.85
N THR A 101 4.31 -0.72 5.14
CA THR A 101 3.57 -1.46 6.17
C THR A 101 2.41 -0.62 6.69
N PHE A 102 1.24 -1.23 6.78
CA PHE A 102 0.03 -0.61 7.30
C PHE A 102 -0.61 -1.46 8.39
N ILE A 103 -1.29 -0.78 9.31
CA ILE A 103 -2.14 -1.40 10.34
C ILE A 103 -3.60 -1.03 10.09
N ARG A 104 -4.48 -2.02 10.19
CA ARG A 104 -5.93 -1.85 10.07
C ARG A 104 -6.48 -1.07 11.26
N ILE A 105 -7.28 -0.05 10.98
CA ILE A 105 -7.93 0.79 12.00
C ILE A 105 -9.46 0.64 12.03
N PHE A 106 -10.09 0.17 10.94
CA PHE A 106 -11.51 -0.18 10.87
C PHE A 106 -11.75 -1.33 9.87
#